data_AF-A0A3R6GKX4-F1
#
_entry.id   AF-A0A3R6GKX4-F1
#
_cell.length_a   1.000
_cell.length_b   1.000
_cell.length_c   1.000
_cell.angle_alpha   90.00
_cell.angle_beta   90.00
_cell.angle_gamma   90.00
#
_symmetry.space_group_name_H-M   'P 1'
#
loop_
_entity.id
_entity.type
_entity.pdbx_description
1 polymer ?
#
loop_
_entity_poly.entity_id
_entity_poly.type
_entity_poly.pdbx_seq_one_letter_code
_entity_poly.pdbx_strand_id
1 'polypeptide(L)'
;MDRKVLKDKIDELRSTAKMELACTIREIMREHNVQKKELGWPVVVNNSSLVDIVELGSGDTDIPVFTISVGAGYYKEPHKVGALDDCVSVELLADIATGLNNELSGYVSTYVAKYRFIYEDGTTADMDEPYVFLAESERDAKDKADDYAEVWNDWNEDTIELVSVEKQTASEG
;
A
#
# COMPACT_ATOMS: atom_id res chain seq x y z
N MET A 1 -27.75 -0.56 30.90
CA MET A 1 -28.02 -0.07 29.53
C MET A 1 -28.45 -1.27 28.71
N ASP A 2 -29.54 -1.16 27.95
CA ASP A 2 -30.05 -2.26 27.13
C ASP A 2 -29.03 -2.61 26.02
N ARG A 3 -28.90 -3.91 25.71
CA ARG A 3 -28.01 -4.43 24.67
C ARG A 3 -28.32 -3.81 23.31
N LYS A 4 -29.61 -3.57 23.02
CA LYS A 4 -30.04 -2.92 21.78
C LYS A 4 -29.51 -1.48 21.70
N VAL A 5 -29.71 -0.70 22.76
CA VAL A 5 -29.22 0.68 22.86
C VAL A 5 -27.69 0.76 22.75
N LEU A 6 -26.96 -0.21 23.31
CA LEU A 6 -25.50 -0.26 23.15
C LEU A 6 -25.10 -0.54 21.70
N LYS A 7 -25.77 -1.48 21.02
CA LYS A 7 -25.49 -1.81 19.63
C LYS A 7 -25.75 -0.60 18.71
N ASP A 8 -26.90 0.06 18.88
CA ASP A 8 -27.26 1.22 18.07
C ASP A 8 -26.22 2.35 18.19
N LYS A 9 -25.70 2.59 19.41
CA LYS A 9 -24.62 3.56 19.64
C LYS A 9 -23.29 3.16 18.98
N ILE A 10 -22.96 1.88 18.97
CA ILE A 10 -21.73 1.39 18.32
C ILE A 10 -21.85 1.56 16.80
N ASP A 11 -23.01 1.23 16.23
CA ASP A 11 -23.26 1.36 14.79
C ASP A 11 -23.26 2.84 14.36
N GLU A 12 -23.78 3.74 15.19
CA GLU A 12 -23.67 5.19 15.00
C GLU A 12 -22.21 5.67 15.00
N LEU A 13 -21.42 5.29 16.02
CA LEU A 13 -20.00 5.65 16.10
C LEU A 13 -19.19 5.13 14.91
N ARG A 14 -19.47 3.90 14.46
CA ARG A 14 -18.84 3.32 13.27
C ARG A 14 -19.16 4.11 12.01
N SER A 15 -20.43 4.52 11.85
CA SER A 15 -20.87 5.31 10.70
C SER A 15 -20.19 6.67 10.67
N THR A 16 -20.05 7.34 11.83
CA THR A 16 -19.30 8.59 11.97
C THR A 16 -17.83 8.41 11.61
N ALA A 17 -17.17 7.38 12.15
CA ALA A 17 -15.76 7.10 11.85
C ALA A 17 -15.52 6.81 10.37
N LYS A 18 -16.41 6.05 9.71
CA LYS A 18 -16.34 5.83 8.26
C LYS A 18 -16.43 7.14 7.48
N MET A 19 -17.37 8.01 7.85
CA MET A 19 -17.56 9.30 7.19
C MET A 19 -16.33 10.21 7.35
N GLU A 20 -15.77 10.29 8.57
CA GLU A 20 -14.56 11.07 8.83
C GLU A 20 -13.38 10.56 8.01
N LEU A 21 -13.12 9.24 8.00
CA LEU A 21 -12.03 8.68 7.19
C LEU A 21 -12.23 8.85 5.69
N ALA A 22 -13.47 8.70 5.20
CA ALA A 22 -13.79 8.97 3.80
C ALA A 22 -13.51 10.44 3.43
N CYS A 23 -13.83 11.38 4.33
CA CYS A 23 -13.49 12.79 4.16
C CYS A 23 -11.97 13.02 4.18
N THR A 24 -11.25 12.38 5.10
CA THR A 24 -9.79 12.46 5.17
C THR A 24 -9.12 11.98 3.88
N ILE A 25 -9.54 10.83 3.34
CA ILE A 25 -9.04 10.32 2.05
C ILE A 25 -9.27 11.35 0.94
N ARG A 26 -10.47 11.93 0.90
CA ARG A 26 -10.81 12.96 -0.08
C ARG A 26 -9.92 14.19 0.04
N GLU A 27 -9.67 14.64 1.27
CA GLU A 27 -8.85 15.81 1.55
C GLU A 27 -7.39 15.59 1.16
N ILE A 28 -6.80 14.44 1.52
CA ILE A 28 -5.45 14.06 1.07
C ILE A 28 -5.35 14.13 -0.46
N MET A 29 -6.26 13.46 -1.18
CA MET A 29 -6.21 13.46 -2.64
C MET A 29 -6.39 14.86 -3.25
N ARG A 30 -7.23 15.71 -2.66
CA ARG A 30 -7.43 17.10 -3.13
C ARG A 30 -6.24 18.00 -2.86
N GLU A 31 -5.63 17.90 -1.69
CA GLU A 31 -4.41 18.64 -1.35
C GLU A 31 -3.30 18.41 -2.38
N HIS A 32 -3.26 17.19 -2.93
CA HIS A 32 -2.33 16.78 -3.98
C HIS A 32 -2.87 16.91 -5.41
N ASN A 33 -4.07 17.49 -5.58
CA ASN A 33 -4.75 17.67 -6.87
C ASN A 33 -4.90 16.38 -7.69
N VAL A 34 -5.17 15.26 -7.02
CA VAL A 34 -5.35 13.93 -7.60
C VAL A 34 -6.83 13.54 -7.59
N GLN A 35 -7.39 13.22 -8.76
CA GLN A 35 -8.76 12.69 -8.87
C GLN A 35 -8.79 11.16 -8.90
N LYS A 36 -7.71 10.52 -9.36
CA LYS A 36 -7.57 9.08 -9.44
C LYS A 36 -6.13 8.70 -9.13
N LYS A 37 -5.95 7.79 -8.18
CA LYS A 37 -4.64 7.25 -7.78
C LYS A 37 -4.66 5.75 -7.91
N GLU A 38 -3.77 5.22 -8.74
CA GLU A 38 -3.33 3.83 -8.65
C GLU A 38 -2.28 3.76 -7.54
N LEU A 39 -2.52 2.91 -6.55
CA LEU A 39 -1.64 2.73 -5.41
C LEU A 39 -0.41 1.94 -5.87
N GLY A 40 0.78 2.47 -5.61
CA GLY A 40 2.02 1.73 -5.85
C GLY A 40 2.09 0.49 -4.96
N TRP A 41 1.45 0.57 -3.78
CA TRP A 41 1.28 -0.55 -2.86
C TRP A 41 -0.21 -0.77 -2.56
N PRO A 42 -0.85 -1.75 -3.22
CA PRO A 42 -2.25 -2.05 -2.99
C PRO A 42 -2.53 -2.40 -1.52
N VAL A 43 -3.63 -1.89 -0.99
CA VAL A 43 -4.03 -2.14 0.41
C VAL A 43 -4.75 -3.48 0.49
N VAL A 44 -4.24 -4.37 1.35
CA VAL A 44 -4.81 -5.71 1.55
C VAL A 44 -6.13 -5.62 2.30
N VAL A 45 -7.22 -6.06 1.66
CA VAL A 45 -8.54 -6.18 2.31
C VAL A 45 -8.66 -7.53 3.01
N ASN A 46 -8.22 -8.58 2.33
CA ASN A 46 -8.15 -9.95 2.83
C ASN A 46 -7.18 -10.76 1.94
N ASN A 47 -7.00 -12.04 2.24
CA ASN A 47 -6.05 -12.93 1.55
C ASN A 47 -6.22 -13.01 0.02
N SER A 48 -7.34 -12.58 -0.55
CA SER A 48 -7.63 -12.66 -1.98
C SER A 48 -8.14 -11.35 -2.58
N SER A 49 -8.06 -10.23 -1.85
CA SER A 49 -8.63 -8.96 -2.30
C SER A 49 -7.75 -7.78 -1.90
N LEU A 50 -7.52 -6.88 -2.85
CA LEU A 50 -6.64 -5.72 -2.70
C LEU A 50 -7.36 -4.47 -3.24
N VAL A 51 -7.18 -3.33 -2.59
CA VAL A 51 -7.55 -2.04 -3.17
C VAL A 51 -6.37 -1.55 -4.00
N ASP A 52 -6.58 -1.43 -5.31
CA ASP A 52 -5.52 -0.98 -6.23
C ASP A 52 -5.70 0.48 -6.63
N ILE A 53 -6.94 0.98 -6.67
CA ILE A 53 -7.25 2.31 -7.18
C ILE A 53 -8.20 3.04 -6.23
N VAL A 54 -7.90 4.29 -5.95
CA VAL A 54 -8.79 5.24 -5.29
C VAL A 54 -9.19 6.34 -6.25
N GLU A 55 -10.49 6.62 -6.36
CA GLU A 55 -11.08 7.61 -7.24
C GLU A 55 -11.97 8.59 -6.47
N LEU A 56 -11.92 9.86 -6.87
CA LEU A 56 -12.82 10.92 -6.45
C LEU A 56 -13.57 11.47 -7.65
N GLY A 57 -14.84 11.79 -7.45
CA GLY A 57 -15.55 12.64 -8.39
C GLY A 57 -15.13 14.11 -8.27
N SER A 58 -15.67 14.95 -9.15
CA SER A 58 -15.34 16.38 -9.25
C SER A 58 -16.11 17.27 -8.27
N GLY A 59 -17.11 16.75 -7.58
CA GLY A 59 -17.96 17.50 -6.66
C GLY A 59 -17.36 17.65 -5.26
N ASP A 60 -17.60 18.79 -4.62
CA ASP A 60 -17.03 19.13 -3.30
C ASP A 60 -17.39 18.12 -2.20
N THR A 61 -18.55 17.47 -2.32
CA THR A 61 -19.07 16.49 -1.37
C THR A 61 -18.88 15.04 -1.81
N ASP A 62 -18.14 14.79 -2.89
CA ASP A 62 -17.99 13.44 -3.42
C ASP A 62 -17.29 12.52 -2.43
N ILE A 63 -17.81 11.31 -2.33
CA ILE A 63 -17.29 10.25 -1.47
C ILE A 63 -16.31 9.41 -2.30
N PRO A 64 -15.13 9.05 -1.75
CA PRO A 64 -14.18 8.19 -2.44
C PRO A 64 -14.80 6.87 -2.89
N VAL A 65 -14.38 6.41 -4.07
CA VAL A 65 -14.70 5.10 -4.63
C VAL A 65 -13.39 4.33 -4.78
N PHE A 66 -13.42 3.05 -4.41
CA PHE A 66 -12.28 2.15 -4.48
C PHE A 66 -12.50 1.11 -5.54
N THR A 67 -11.44 0.77 -6.28
CA THR A 67 -11.42 -0.45 -7.09
C THR A 67 -10.74 -1.54 -6.27
N ILE A 68 -11.53 -2.53 -5.85
CA ILE A 68 -11.06 -3.74 -5.20
C ILE A 68 -10.90 -4.81 -6.27
N SER A 69 -9.68 -5.30 -6.47
CA SER A 69 -9.43 -6.49 -7.26
C SER A 69 -9.62 -7.73 -6.40
N VAL A 70 -10.56 -8.59 -6.78
CA VAL A 70 -10.84 -9.86 -6.11
C VAL A 70 -10.35 -11.01 -6.98
N GLY A 71 -9.54 -11.91 -6.42
CA GLY A 71 -9.08 -13.11 -7.12
C GLY A 71 -7.72 -13.62 -6.65
N ALA A 72 -7.36 -14.81 -7.14
CA ALA A 72 -6.08 -15.46 -6.84
C ALA A 72 -5.25 -15.61 -8.13
N GLY A 73 -3.96 -15.27 -8.06
CA GLY A 73 -3.05 -15.33 -9.21
C GLY A 73 -3.38 -14.29 -10.29
N TYR A 74 -3.38 -14.72 -11.56
CA TYR A 74 -3.49 -13.82 -12.72
C TYR A 74 -4.93 -13.38 -13.07
N TYR A 75 -5.95 -13.97 -12.42
CA TYR A 75 -7.35 -13.60 -12.63
C TYR A 75 -7.82 -12.73 -11.47
N LYS A 76 -7.83 -11.42 -11.69
CA LYS A 76 -8.37 -10.42 -10.77
C LYS A 76 -9.59 -9.77 -11.41
N GLU A 77 -10.75 -9.87 -10.76
CA GLU A 77 -11.95 -9.15 -11.18
C GLU A 77 -12.05 -7.83 -10.42
N PRO A 78 -12.01 -6.66 -11.11
CA PRO A 78 -12.11 -5.37 -10.46
C PRO A 78 -13.55 -5.07 -10.06
N HIS A 79 -13.76 -4.62 -8.83
CA HIS A 79 -15.07 -4.25 -8.29
C HIS A 79 -15.00 -2.83 -7.73
N LYS A 80 -15.91 -1.96 -8.14
CA LYS A 80 -16.02 -0.61 -7.57
C LYS A 80 -16.91 -0.62 -6.35
N VAL A 81 -16.42 -0.07 -5.25
CA VAL A 81 -17.17 0.10 -3.99
C VAL A 81 -17.04 1.53 -3.49
N GLY A 82 -18.10 2.07 -2.92
CA GLY A 82 -18.06 3.37 -2.24
C GLY A 82 -17.44 3.26 -0.85
N ALA A 83 -16.78 4.31 -0.37
CA ALA A 83 -16.16 4.33 0.96
C ALA A 83 -17.14 4.10 2.12
N LEU A 84 -18.44 4.36 1.90
CA LEU A 84 -19.50 4.16 2.89
C LEU A 84 -20.25 2.83 2.72
N ASP A 85 -19.89 2.01 1.73
CA ASP A 85 -20.52 0.71 1.53
C ASP A 85 -20.28 -0.20 2.74
N ASP A 86 -21.22 -1.10 3.01
CA ASP A 86 -21.17 -2.00 4.18
C ASP A 86 -19.96 -2.94 4.16
N CYS A 87 -19.47 -3.29 2.97
CA CYS A 87 -18.31 -4.16 2.78
C CYS A 87 -16.96 -3.49 3.09
N VAL A 88 -16.93 -2.16 3.20
CA VAL A 88 -15.72 -1.40 3.54
C VAL A 88 -15.65 -1.25 5.05
N SER A 89 -14.57 -1.69 5.69
CA SER A 89 -14.39 -1.54 7.13
C SER A 89 -13.76 -0.19 7.49
N VAL A 90 -13.84 0.21 8.77
CA VAL A 90 -13.17 1.41 9.27
C VAL A 90 -11.65 1.24 9.16
N GLU A 91 -11.15 0.05 9.47
CA GLU A 91 -9.75 -0.32 9.39
C GLU A 91 -9.23 -0.19 7.95
N LEU A 92 -9.98 -0.69 6.97
CA LEU A 92 -9.61 -0.57 5.55
C LEU A 92 -9.49 0.90 5.12
N LEU A 93 -10.43 1.77 5.55
CA LEU A 93 -10.35 3.21 5.25
C LEU A 93 -9.12 3.86 5.90
N ALA A 94 -8.78 3.48 7.13
CA ALA A 94 -7.60 4.00 7.80
C ALA A 94 -6.30 3.58 7.10
N ASP A 95 -6.22 2.33 6.62
CA ASP A 95 -5.08 1.82 5.86
C ASP A 95 -4.95 2.51 4.50
N ILE A 96 -6.07 2.75 3.79
CA ILE A 96 -6.09 3.52 2.54
C ILE A 96 -5.63 4.96 2.78
N ALA A 97 -6.15 5.63 3.81
CA ALA A 97 -5.75 7.00 4.14
C ALA A 97 -4.25 7.09 4.44
N THR A 98 -3.72 6.14 5.20
CA THR A 98 -2.31 6.04 5.54
C THR A 98 -1.46 5.80 4.29
N GLY A 99 -1.83 4.82 3.45
CA GLY A 99 -1.14 4.51 2.19
C GLY A 99 -1.13 5.70 1.23
N LEU A 100 -2.27 6.38 1.06
CA LEU A 100 -2.36 7.58 0.22
C LEU A 100 -1.51 8.72 0.76
N ASN A 101 -1.58 9.01 2.06
CA ASN A 101 -0.77 10.08 2.65
C ASN A 101 0.73 9.78 2.49
N ASN A 102 1.11 8.52 2.69
CA ASN A 102 2.49 8.05 2.53
C ASN A 102 3.00 8.23 1.10
N GLU A 103 2.21 7.81 0.11
CA GLU A 103 2.57 7.89 -1.30
C GLU A 103 2.52 9.33 -1.85
N LEU A 104 1.48 10.11 -1.53
CA LEU A 104 1.25 11.43 -2.12
C LEU A 104 2.06 12.53 -1.43
N SER A 105 2.17 12.50 -0.11
CA SER A 105 2.98 13.48 0.64
C SER A 105 4.48 13.16 0.58
N GLY A 106 4.86 12.08 -0.11
CA GLY A 106 6.26 11.68 -0.30
C GLY A 106 6.95 11.24 0.99
N TYR A 107 6.20 10.94 2.05
CA TYR A 107 6.72 10.42 3.31
C TYR A 107 7.40 9.08 3.11
N VAL A 108 6.96 8.30 2.12
CA VAL A 108 7.50 6.99 1.81
C VAL A 108 7.57 6.87 0.30
N SER A 109 8.69 6.36 -0.21
CA SER A 109 8.91 6.15 -1.64
C SER A 109 9.16 4.68 -1.90
N THR A 110 8.78 4.22 -3.09
CA THR A 110 9.15 2.89 -3.56
C THR A 110 10.64 2.88 -3.90
N TYR A 111 11.36 1.93 -3.36
CA TYR A 111 12.75 1.64 -3.68
C TYR A 111 12.87 0.24 -4.24
N VAL A 112 13.90 0.04 -5.05
CA VAL A 112 14.30 -1.24 -5.64
C VAL A 112 15.71 -1.53 -5.17
N ALA A 113 15.88 -2.60 -4.39
CA ALA A 113 17.19 -3.15 -4.09
C ALA A 113 17.53 -4.26 -5.09
N LYS A 114 18.69 -4.14 -5.73
CA LYS A 114 19.27 -5.17 -6.59
C LYS A 114 20.34 -5.91 -5.81
N TYR A 115 20.32 -7.22 -5.91
CA TYR A 115 21.30 -8.10 -5.26
C TYR A 115 22.03 -8.92 -6.30
N ARG A 116 23.18 -9.46 -5.91
CA ARG A 116 23.89 -10.51 -6.64
C ARG A 116 24.22 -11.66 -5.70
N PHE A 117 24.18 -12.86 -6.24
CA PHE A 117 24.69 -14.06 -5.59
C PHE A 117 26.21 -14.06 -5.58
N ILE A 118 26.78 -14.55 -4.48
CA ILE A 118 28.20 -14.84 -4.29
C ILE A 118 28.33 -16.32 -3.98
N TYR A 119 29.04 -17.05 -4.84
CA TYR A 119 29.31 -18.47 -4.66
C TYR A 119 30.67 -18.72 -3.99
N GLU A 120 30.86 -19.90 -3.40
CA GLU A 120 32.10 -20.27 -2.70
C GLU A 120 33.35 -20.22 -3.58
N ASP A 121 33.20 -20.41 -4.89
CA ASP A 121 34.29 -20.34 -5.87
C ASP A 121 34.64 -18.89 -6.29
N GLY A 122 33.98 -17.90 -5.70
CA GLY A 122 34.16 -16.48 -5.97
C GLY A 122 33.44 -15.99 -7.23
N THR A 123 32.67 -16.84 -7.92
CA THR A 123 31.81 -16.39 -9.01
C THR A 123 30.59 -15.65 -8.48
N THR A 124 30.00 -14.81 -9.33
CA THR A 124 28.85 -13.98 -8.99
C THR A 124 27.81 -13.99 -10.09
N ALA A 125 26.54 -13.93 -9.73
CA ALA A 125 25.42 -13.82 -10.67
C ALA A 125 24.41 -12.79 -10.17
N ASP A 126 23.90 -11.93 -11.06
CA ASP A 126 22.85 -10.98 -10.69
C ASP A 126 21.55 -11.72 -10.35
N MET A 127 20.83 -11.25 -9.34
CA MET A 127 19.53 -11.79 -8.98
C MET A 127 18.47 -11.28 -9.96
N ASP A 128 17.71 -12.19 -10.57
CA ASP A 128 16.73 -11.86 -11.61
C ASP A 128 15.58 -10.97 -11.09
N GLU A 129 15.12 -11.21 -9.86
CA GLU A 129 14.04 -10.46 -9.25
C GLU A 129 14.58 -9.50 -8.18
N PRO A 130 14.49 -8.18 -8.40
CA PRO A 130 14.93 -7.22 -7.39
C PRO A 130 13.91 -7.12 -6.25
N TYR A 131 14.39 -6.80 -5.05
CA TYR A 131 13.53 -6.57 -3.89
C TYR A 131 12.91 -5.17 -3.96
N VAL A 132 11.58 -5.09 -4.07
CA VAL A 132 10.84 -3.83 -4.13
C VAL A 132 10.16 -3.58 -2.79
N PHE A 133 10.36 -2.41 -2.20
CA PHE A 133 9.85 -2.09 -0.86
C PHE A 133 9.65 -0.58 -0.65
N LEU A 134 8.95 -0.21 0.42
CA LEU A 134 8.73 1.18 0.83
C LEU A 134 9.75 1.64 1.86
N ALA A 135 10.31 2.83 1.67
CA ALA A 135 11.17 3.48 2.66
C ALA A 135 10.96 4.99 2.74
N GLU A 136 11.16 5.53 3.94
CA GLU A 136 10.91 6.94 4.25
C GLU A 136 12.02 7.87 3.75
N SER A 137 13.21 7.32 3.50
CA SER A 137 14.38 8.03 3.02
C SER A 137 15.33 7.07 2.33
N GLU A 138 16.32 7.58 1.61
CA GLU A 138 17.39 6.74 1.04
C GLU A 138 18.18 5.99 2.13
N ARG A 139 18.26 6.54 3.33
CA ARG A 139 18.91 5.89 4.46
C ARG A 139 18.08 4.72 4.97
N ASP A 140 16.81 4.95 5.28
CA ASP A 140 15.86 3.88 5.65
C ASP A 140 15.78 2.81 4.56
N ALA A 141 15.92 3.22 3.29
CA ALA A 141 15.93 2.30 2.17
C ALA A 141 17.14 1.36 2.19
N LYS A 142 18.32 1.90 2.47
CA LYS A 142 19.55 1.11 2.62
C LYS A 142 19.49 0.20 3.83
N ASP A 143 19.07 0.73 4.98
CA ASP A 143 18.97 -0.05 6.22
C ASP A 143 18.06 -1.28 6.01
N LYS A 144 16.88 -1.11 5.38
CA LYS A 144 15.98 -2.23 5.04
C LYS A 144 16.56 -3.21 4.00
N ALA A 145 17.32 -2.71 3.03
CA ALA A 145 17.95 -3.55 2.02
C ALA A 145 19.08 -4.40 2.60
N ASP A 146 19.84 -3.84 3.56
CA ASP A 146 20.88 -4.56 4.30
C ASP A 146 20.24 -5.60 5.24
N ASP A 147 19.18 -5.25 5.96
CA ASP A 147 18.42 -6.19 6.81
C ASP A 147 17.89 -7.39 6.00
N TYR A 148 17.39 -7.16 4.79
CA TYR A 148 16.94 -8.24 3.90
C TYR A 148 18.10 -9.17 3.51
N ALA A 149 19.28 -8.64 3.20
CA ALA A 149 20.44 -9.45 2.87
C ALA A 149 20.92 -10.29 4.06
N GLU A 150 20.93 -9.71 5.27
CA GLU A 150 21.27 -10.43 6.50
C GLU A 150 20.32 -11.62 6.72
N VAL A 151 19.00 -11.37 6.65
CA VAL A 151 18.00 -12.44 6.79
C VAL A 151 18.11 -13.48 5.68
N TRP A 152 18.36 -13.08 4.42
CA TRP A 152 18.55 -14.03 3.34
C TRP A 152 19.74 -14.95 3.61
N ASN A 153 20.89 -14.37 3.97
CA ASN A 153 22.15 -15.09 4.16
C ASN A 153 22.13 -16.01 5.38
N ASP A 154 21.34 -15.68 6.40
CA ASP A 154 21.14 -16.55 7.56
C ASP A 154 20.27 -17.78 7.25
N TRP A 155 19.38 -17.70 6.25
CA TRP A 155 18.33 -18.70 6.01
C TRP A 155 18.55 -19.53 4.74
N ASN A 156 19.38 -19.06 3.80
CA ASN A 156 19.63 -19.73 2.52
C ASN A 156 21.08 -20.22 2.45
N GLU A 157 21.31 -21.26 1.64
CA GLU A 157 22.66 -21.77 1.38
C GLU A 157 23.47 -20.81 0.49
N ASP A 158 22.78 -20.02 -0.34
CA ASP A 158 23.37 -19.00 -1.21
C ASP A 158 23.53 -17.67 -0.47
N THR A 159 24.69 -17.02 -0.66
CA THR A 159 24.97 -15.68 -0.13
C THR A 159 24.62 -14.63 -1.17
N ILE A 160 23.92 -13.56 -0.75
CA ILE A 160 23.67 -12.37 -1.56
C ILE A 160 24.41 -11.16 -1.01
N GLU A 161 24.77 -10.24 -1.90
CA GLU A 161 25.29 -8.92 -1.59
C GLU A 161 24.42 -7.84 -2.26
N LEU A 162 24.16 -6.77 -1.53
CA LEU A 162 23.46 -5.60 -2.04
C LEU A 162 24.32 -4.87 -3.10
N VAL A 163 23.78 -4.74 -4.31
CA VAL A 163 24.43 -4.04 -5.43
C VAL A 163 24.04 -2.57 -5.47
N SER A 164 22.75 -2.28 -5.34
CA SER A 164 22.22 -0.91 -5.42
C SER A 164 20.84 -0.81 -4.80
N VAL A 165 20.51 0.37 -4.25
CA VAL A 165 19.15 0.75 -3.84
C VAL A 165 18.76 1.99 -4.63
N GLU A 166 17.72 1.87 -5.45
CA GLU A 166 17.28 2.93 -6.37
C GLU A 166 15.85 3.35 -6.02
N LYS A 167 15.61 4.66 -5.86
CA LYS A 167 14.26 5.20 -5.72
C LYS A 167 13.53 5.04 -7.06
N GLN A 168 12.39 4.38 -7.08
CA GLN A 168 11.53 4.41 -8.26
C GLN A 168 10.95 5.81 -8.40
N THR A 169 11.28 6.45 -9.51
CA THR A 169 10.54 7.62 -9.99
C THR A 169 9.43 7.10 -10.88
N ALA A 170 8.20 7.58 -10.69
CA ALA A 170 7.13 7.31 -11.64
C ALA A 170 7.64 7.73 -13.02
N SER A 171 7.68 6.78 -13.97
CA SER A 171 8.03 7.11 -15.35
C SER A 171 7.07 8.21 -15.82
N GLU A 172 7.61 9.33 -16.28
CA GLU A 172 6.84 10.33 -17.00
C GLU A 172 6.15 9.60 -18.17
N GLY A 173 4.82 9.52 -18.11
CA GLY A 173 3.95 8.91 -19.11
C GLY A 173 2.82 9.86 -19.44
#